data_AF-A0A420VED8-F1
#
_entry.id   AF-A0A420VED8-F1
#
_cell.length_a   1.000
_cell.length_b   1.000
_cell.length_c   1.000
_cell.angle_alpha   90.00
_cell.angle_beta   90.00
_cell.angle_gamma   90.00
#
_symmetry.space_group_name_H-M   'P 1'
#
loop_
_entity.id
_entity.type
_entity.pdbx_description
1 polymer ?
#
loop_
_entity_poly.entity_id
_entity_poly.type
_entity_poly.pdbx_seq_one_letter_code
_entity_poly.pdbx_strand_id
1 'polypeptide(L)'
;MTMRKIFSISQPASGWTHSTRSVVGVEVNGLELSISVLAGAHLHEAAFVALLRGPLAEHLRRAANYERVNPVRAEVESGMSGRRSFIVHWCESVGSFYRPKRKEVLYISGFDKIAGVECFLPDLILFLPCLGEYDEPVEIREIPEIDPNQYRYFSTGSALELVEEFLSPATSDAEER
;
A
#
# COMPACT_ATOMS: atom_id res chain seq x y z
N MET A 1 -14.75 -12.11 5.53
CA MET A 1 -13.64 -12.05 6.50
C MET A 1 -12.78 -10.87 6.09
N THR A 2 -12.56 -9.93 7.01
CA THR A 2 -11.78 -8.71 6.75
C THR A 2 -10.34 -8.97 7.18
N MET A 3 -9.38 -8.73 6.29
CA MET A 3 -7.95 -8.83 6.58
C MET A 3 -7.41 -7.42 6.81
N ARG A 4 -6.68 -7.20 7.90
CA ARG A 4 -5.91 -5.98 8.15
C ARG A 4 -4.53 -6.39 8.63
N LYS A 5 -3.50 -5.97 7.91
CA LYS A 5 -2.10 -6.31 8.21
C LYS A 5 -1.18 -5.13 7.94
N ILE A 6 -0.06 -5.11 8.63
CA ILE A 6 1.02 -4.15 8.38
C ILE A 6 2.22 -4.93 7.90
N PHE A 7 2.87 -4.45 6.85
CA PHE A 7 4.08 -5.04 6.29
C PHE A 7 5.22 -4.02 6.30
N SER A 8 6.42 -4.49 6.66
CA SER A 8 7.67 -3.81 6.36
C SER A 8 8.22 -4.38 5.07
N ILE A 9 8.53 -3.50 4.11
CA ILE A 9 8.97 -3.88 2.78
C ILE A 9 10.33 -3.24 2.52
N SER A 10 11.31 -4.08 2.20
CA SER A 10 12.59 -3.63 1.64
C SER A 10 12.56 -3.78 0.13
N GLN A 11 12.85 -2.70 -0.58
CA GLN A 11 12.72 -2.57 -2.03
C GLN A 11 13.89 -1.75 -2.61
N PRO A 12 14.19 -1.86 -3.91
CA PRO A 12 15.22 -1.05 -4.53
C PRO A 12 14.97 0.45 -4.36
N ALA A 13 16.04 1.24 -4.25
CA ALA A 13 15.91 2.69 -4.29
C ALA A 13 15.54 3.12 -5.71
N SER A 14 14.49 3.93 -5.89
CA SER A 14 14.15 4.53 -7.18
C SER A 14 14.13 6.05 -7.13
N GLY A 15 14.76 6.69 -8.12
CA GLY A 15 14.87 8.15 -8.24
C GLY A 15 15.65 8.82 -7.10
N TRP A 16 15.13 9.93 -6.58
CA TRP A 16 15.77 10.82 -5.59
C TRP A 16 15.60 10.39 -4.12
N THR A 17 14.93 9.27 -3.84
CA THR A 17 14.67 8.83 -2.46
C THR A 17 15.69 7.80 -2.02
N HIS A 18 16.48 8.11 -1.00
CA HIS A 18 17.47 7.18 -0.43
C HIS A 18 16.86 6.08 0.46
N SER A 19 15.59 6.19 0.83
CA SER A 19 14.92 5.17 1.64
C SER A 19 14.51 3.97 0.77
N THR A 20 15.09 2.81 1.07
CA THR A 20 14.76 1.51 0.49
C THR A 20 13.69 0.77 1.29
N ARG A 21 13.15 1.39 2.34
CA ARG A 21 12.15 0.79 3.22
C ARG A 21 10.84 1.54 3.21
N SER A 22 9.77 0.77 3.27
CA SER A 22 8.39 1.24 3.38
C SER A 22 7.64 0.40 4.41
N VAL A 23 6.87 1.06 5.26
CA VAL A 23 5.88 0.40 6.11
C VAL A 23 4.52 0.65 5.47
N VAL A 24 3.81 -0.42 5.13
CA VAL A 24 2.51 -0.35 4.48
C VAL A 24 1.44 -1.03 5.29
N GLY A 25 0.29 -0.39 5.41
CA GLY A 25 -0.95 -0.99 5.89
C GLY A 25 -1.70 -1.57 4.69
N VAL A 26 -2.19 -2.80 4.83
CA VAL A 26 -2.98 -3.50 3.82
C VAL A 26 -4.29 -3.94 4.45
N GLU A 27 -5.39 -3.52 3.85
CA GLU A 27 -6.74 -3.90 4.25
C GLU A 27 -7.46 -4.56 3.06
N VAL A 28 -8.04 -5.73 3.29
CA VAL A 28 -8.98 -6.35 2.34
C VAL A 28 -10.31 -6.57 3.03
N ASN A 29 -11.32 -5.83 2.58
CA ASN A 29 -12.69 -5.94 3.08
C ASN A 29 -13.61 -6.47 1.97
N GLY A 30 -13.85 -7.79 1.98
CA GLY A 30 -14.56 -8.45 0.88
C GLY A 30 -13.73 -8.43 -0.40
N LEU A 31 -14.17 -7.67 -1.40
CA LEU A 31 -13.50 -7.51 -2.69
C LEU A 31 -12.78 -6.17 -2.83
N GLU A 32 -12.83 -5.30 -1.83
CA GLU A 32 -12.12 -4.03 -1.82
C GLU A 32 -10.75 -4.20 -1.16
N LEU A 33 -9.69 -3.73 -1.84
CA LEU A 33 -8.31 -3.69 -1.38
C LEU A 33 -7.90 -2.23 -1.16
N SER A 34 -7.39 -1.94 0.03
CA SER A 34 -6.69 -0.70 0.34
C SER A 34 -5.25 -0.99 0.75
N ILE A 35 -4.30 -0.26 0.17
CA ILE A 35 -2.89 -0.26 0.56
C ILE A 35 -2.50 1.18 0.86
N SER A 36 -2.01 1.43 2.07
CA SER A 36 -1.58 2.76 2.51
C SER A 36 -0.12 2.73 2.93
N VAL A 37 0.68 3.68 2.46
CA VAL A 37 2.04 3.88 2.97
C VAL A 37 1.94 4.60 4.31
N LEU A 38 2.31 3.92 5.39
CA LEU A 38 2.24 4.44 6.76
C LEU A 38 3.53 5.19 7.12
N ALA A 39 4.69 4.71 6.63
CA ALA A 39 5.98 5.36 6.82
C ALA A 39 6.99 4.97 5.73
N GLY A 40 8.01 5.79 5.52
CA GLY A 40 9.12 5.51 4.61
C GLY A 40 8.85 5.95 3.17
N ALA A 41 9.41 5.23 2.20
CA ALA A 41 9.27 5.56 0.78
C ALA A 41 7.90 5.15 0.22
N HIS A 42 7.50 5.73 -0.91
CA HIS A 42 6.39 5.19 -1.69
C HIS A 42 6.70 3.77 -2.16
N LEU A 43 5.64 2.97 -2.35
CA LEU A 43 5.78 1.60 -2.79
C LEU A 43 6.20 1.57 -4.26
N HIS A 44 7.25 0.83 -4.60
CA HIS A 44 7.66 0.57 -5.98
C HIS A 44 6.68 -0.40 -6.65
N GLU A 45 6.55 -0.35 -7.98
CA GLU A 45 5.71 -1.29 -8.74
C GLU A 45 6.13 -2.74 -8.48
N ALA A 46 7.43 -3.02 -8.41
CA ALA A 46 7.95 -4.35 -8.04
C ALA A 46 7.48 -4.79 -6.65
N ALA A 47 7.49 -3.89 -5.67
CA ALA A 47 7.03 -4.20 -4.32
C ALA A 47 5.51 -4.40 -4.25
N PHE A 48 4.75 -3.66 -5.04
CA PHE A 48 3.32 -3.88 -5.21
C PHE A 48 3.04 -5.25 -5.85
N VAL A 49 3.72 -5.60 -6.94
CA VAL A 49 3.60 -6.91 -7.57
C VAL A 49 3.99 -8.03 -6.61
N ALA A 50 5.03 -7.84 -5.79
CA ALA A 50 5.42 -8.81 -4.76
C ALA A 50 4.33 -8.98 -3.68
N LEU A 51 3.66 -7.90 -3.25
CA LEU A 51 2.49 -8.00 -2.35
C LEU A 51 1.35 -8.80 -2.98
N LEU A 52 1.05 -8.54 -4.25
CA LEU A 52 0.02 -9.25 -5.02
C LEU A 52 0.32 -10.74 -5.18
N ARG A 53 1.57 -11.09 -5.51
CA ARG A 53 2.02 -12.48 -5.71
C ARG A 53 2.22 -13.26 -4.41
N GLY A 54 2.51 -12.57 -3.31
CA GLY A 54 2.73 -13.17 -1.99
C GLY A 54 1.51 -13.04 -1.09
N PRO A 55 1.51 -12.12 -0.10
CA PRO A 55 0.46 -12.03 0.92
C PRO A 55 -0.98 -11.90 0.39
N LEU A 56 -1.18 -11.35 -0.81
CA LEU A 56 -2.52 -11.10 -1.37
C LEU A 56 -2.96 -12.13 -2.42
N ALA A 57 -2.14 -13.14 -2.74
CA ALA A 57 -2.42 -14.10 -3.81
C ALA A 57 -3.78 -14.82 -3.64
N GLU A 58 -4.10 -15.26 -2.42
CA GLU A 58 -5.38 -15.91 -2.11
C GLU A 58 -6.59 -14.97 -2.26
N HIS A 59 -6.40 -13.67 -2.01
CA HIS A 59 -7.46 -12.68 -2.23
C HIS A 59 -7.72 -12.44 -3.72
N LEU A 60 -6.65 -12.37 -4.53
CA LEU A 60 -6.76 -12.29 -5.98
C LEU A 60 -7.39 -13.54 -6.59
N ARG A 61 -6.98 -14.74 -6.16
CA ARG A 61 -7.57 -16.02 -6.62
C ARG A 61 -9.07 -16.07 -6.35
N ARG A 62 -9.52 -15.62 -5.18
CA ARG A 62 -10.96 -15.55 -4.87
C ARG A 62 -11.68 -14.53 -5.75
N ALA A 63 -11.09 -13.36 -5.95
CA ALA A 63 -11.65 -12.32 -6.80
C ALA A 63 -11.74 -12.73 -8.28
N ALA A 64 -10.90 -13.65 -8.76
CA ALA A 64 -10.94 -14.16 -10.12
C ALA A 64 -12.23 -14.95 -10.45
N ASN A 65 -12.94 -15.45 -9.43
CA ASN A 65 -14.23 -16.11 -9.60
C ASN A 65 -15.41 -15.12 -9.68
N TYR A 66 -15.16 -13.82 -9.67
CA TYR A 66 -16.20 -12.80 -9.75
C TYR A 66 -16.53 -12.48 -11.21
N GLU A 67 -17.79 -12.66 -11.59
CA GLU A 67 -18.29 -12.29 -12.91
C GLU A 67 -18.90 -10.88 -12.89
N ARG A 68 -18.50 -10.04 -13.84
CA ARG A 68 -19.12 -8.71 -14.02
C ARG A 68 -20.34 -8.83 -14.90
N VAL A 69 -21.47 -8.31 -14.41
CA VAL A 69 -22.75 -8.30 -15.13
C VAL A 69 -22.75 -7.28 -16.28
N ASN A 70 -21.98 -6.21 -16.17
CA ASN A 70 -21.94 -5.13 -17.16
C ASN A 70 -20.69 -5.20 -18.04
N PRO A 71 -20.80 -4.81 -19.33
CA PRO A 71 -19.62 -4.66 -20.17
C PRO A 71 -18.64 -3.68 -19.54
N VAL A 72 -17.37 -4.08 -19.50
CA VAL A 72 -16.27 -3.24 -19.01
C VAL A 72 -15.16 -3.17 -20.03
N ARG A 73 -14.45 -2.04 -20.05
CA ARG A 73 -13.22 -1.87 -20.81
C ARG A 73 -12.14 -1.36 -19.87
N ALA A 74 -10.97 -1.97 -19.93
CA ALA A 74 -9.77 -1.54 -19.22
C ALA A 74 -8.86 -0.77 -20.18
N GLU A 75 -8.28 0.34 -19.71
CA GLU A 75 -7.33 1.15 -20.46
C GLU A 75 -6.12 1.50 -19.58
N VAL A 76 -4.97 1.61 -20.23
CA VAL A 76 -3.72 2.07 -19.61
C VAL A 76 -3.32 3.36 -20.29
N GLU A 77 -3.28 4.45 -19.54
CA GLU A 77 -2.82 5.75 -20.03
C GLU A 77 -1.38 5.99 -19.55
N SER A 78 -0.49 6.39 -20.46
CA SER A 78 0.88 6.76 -20.12
C SER A 78 1.13 8.23 -20.47
N GLY A 79 1.46 9.04 -19.48
CA GLY A 79 1.80 10.45 -19.63
C GLY A 79 3.29 10.69 -19.86
N MET A 80 3.63 11.90 -20.33
CA MET A 80 5.01 12.30 -20.63
C MET A 80 5.98 12.22 -19.43
N SER A 81 5.45 12.23 -18.21
CA SER A 81 6.24 12.14 -16.97
C SER A 81 6.59 10.71 -16.56
N GLY A 82 6.36 9.69 -17.42
CA GLY A 82 6.47 8.27 -17.04
C GLY A 82 5.30 7.79 -16.18
N ARG A 83 4.27 8.62 -16.04
CA ARG A 83 3.06 8.36 -15.26
C ARG A 83 2.19 7.34 -15.98
N ARG A 84 1.89 6.19 -15.37
CA ARG A 84 0.93 5.19 -15.86
C ARG A 84 -0.34 5.18 -15.00
N SER A 85 -1.50 5.38 -15.62
CA SER A 85 -2.81 5.27 -14.97
C SER A 85 -3.58 4.07 -15.53
N PHE A 86 -4.22 3.29 -14.66
CA PHE A 86 -5.06 2.16 -15.03
C PHE A 86 -6.53 2.49 -14.76
N ILE A 87 -7.35 2.49 -15.82
CA ILE A 87 -8.70 3.04 -15.81
C ILE A 87 -9.69 1.98 -16.28
N VAL A 88 -10.77 1.77 -15.51
CA VAL A 88 -11.89 0.92 -15.92
C VAL A 88 -13.07 1.78 -16.33
N HIS A 89 -13.60 1.50 -17.52
CA HIS A 89 -14.85 2.04 -18.03
C HIS A 89 -15.95 1.00 -17.86
N TRP A 90 -17.00 1.39 -17.14
CA TRP A 90 -18.18 0.59 -16.87
C TRP A 90 -19.28 1.11 -17.79
N CYS A 91 -19.88 0.23 -18.58
CA CYS A 91 -20.93 0.62 -19.49
C CYS A 91 -22.29 0.59 -18.78
N GLU A 92 -22.93 1.75 -18.64
CA GLU A 92 -24.31 1.86 -18.17
C GLU A 92 -25.24 1.85 -19.37
N SER A 93 -26.26 0.97 -19.36
CA SER A 93 -27.28 0.96 -20.42
C SER A 93 -28.14 2.21 -20.37
N VAL A 94 -28.27 2.89 -21.51
CA VAL A 94 -29.13 4.06 -21.70
C VAL A 94 -29.94 3.85 -22.97
N GLY A 95 -31.10 3.20 -22.82
CA GLY A 95 -31.94 2.79 -23.95
C GLY A 95 -31.24 1.72 -24.79
N SER A 96 -30.93 2.03 -26.04
CA SER A 96 -30.24 1.15 -27.01
C SER A 96 -28.73 1.41 -27.11
N PHE A 97 -28.16 2.29 -26.27
CA PHE A 97 -26.74 2.62 -26.25
C PHE A 97 -26.13 2.35 -24.86
N TYR A 98 -24.81 2.28 -24.81
CA TYR A 98 -24.07 2.22 -23.56
C TYR A 98 -23.32 3.53 -23.32
N ARG A 99 -23.46 4.10 -22.13
CA ARG A 99 -22.71 5.27 -21.67
C ARG A 99 -21.55 4.82 -20.79
N PRO A 100 -20.29 5.16 -21.11
CA PRO A 100 -19.16 4.82 -20.26
C PRO A 100 -19.17 5.67 -18.98
N LYS A 101 -18.96 5.00 -17.85
CA LYS A 101 -18.68 5.58 -16.53
C LYS A 101 -17.26 5.21 -16.13
N ARG A 102 -16.46 6.19 -15.74
CA ARG A 102 -15.04 6.00 -15.43
C ARG A 102 -14.85 5.69 -13.95
N LYS A 103 -14.00 4.70 -13.65
CA LYS A 103 -13.41 4.45 -12.34
C LYS A 103 -11.91 4.29 -12.53
N GLU A 104 -11.12 5.19 -11.97
CA GLU A 104 -9.67 5.02 -11.89
C GLU A 104 -9.35 4.03 -10.77
N VAL A 105 -8.44 3.10 -11.01
CA VAL A 105 -8.22 1.96 -10.10
C VAL A 105 -6.79 1.92 -9.57
N LEU A 106 -5.80 2.24 -10.40
CA LEU A 106 -4.40 2.23 -9.99
C LEU A 106 -3.64 3.37 -10.65
N TYR A 107 -2.76 3.97 -9.86
CA TYR A 107 -1.95 5.10 -10.27
C TYR A 107 -0.47 4.84 -10.01
N ILE A 108 0.34 4.79 -11.07
CA ILE A 108 1.80 4.63 -11.03
C ILE A 108 2.44 5.90 -11.60
N SER A 109 3.35 6.51 -10.85
CA SER A 109 4.02 7.75 -11.24
C SER A 109 5.37 7.48 -11.93
N GLY A 110 6.01 8.53 -12.47
CA GLY A 110 7.21 8.50 -13.32
C GLY A 110 8.47 7.78 -12.84
N PHE A 111 8.46 7.22 -11.64
CA PHE A 111 9.55 6.42 -11.07
C PHE A 111 9.03 5.07 -10.56
N ASP A 112 7.98 4.55 -11.20
CA ASP A 112 7.27 3.33 -10.85
C ASP A 112 6.81 3.31 -9.38
N LYS A 113 6.42 4.47 -8.86
CA LYS A 113 5.95 4.63 -7.47
C LYS A 113 4.44 4.69 -7.40
N ILE A 114 3.90 3.98 -6.43
CA ILE A 114 2.48 3.87 -6.13
C ILE A 114 2.20 4.58 -4.81
N ALA A 115 1.41 5.65 -4.89
CA ALA A 115 1.06 6.51 -3.75
C ALA A 115 -0.25 6.04 -3.12
N GLY A 116 -0.18 4.97 -2.33
CA GLY A 116 -1.39 4.30 -1.84
C GLY A 116 -2.24 3.71 -2.97
N VAL A 117 -3.13 2.79 -2.63
CA VAL A 117 -4.03 2.12 -3.57
C VAL A 117 -5.35 1.90 -2.89
N GLU A 118 -6.44 2.23 -3.58
CA GLU A 118 -7.76 1.74 -3.26
C GLU A 118 -8.38 1.18 -4.54
N CYS A 119 -8.63 -0.12 -4.56
CA CYS A 119 -9.11 -0.78 -5.75
C CYS A 119 -10.03 -1.93 -5.41
N PHE A 120 -10.96 -2.18 -6.32
CA PHE A 120 -11.76 -3.39 -6.30
C PHE A 120 -10.93 -4.52 -6.93
N LEU A 121 -10.70 -5.60 -6.19
CA LEU A 121 -9.82 -6.70 -6.60
C LEU A 121 -10.17 -7.28 -7.98
N PRO A 122 -11.45 -7.51 -8.35
CA PRO A 122 -11.79 -7.92 -9.72
C PRO A 122 -11.42 -6.91 -10.79
N ASP A 123 -11.42 -5.60 -10.50
CA ASP A 123 -10.92 -4.59 -11.44
C ASP A 123 -9.41 -4.70 -11.60
N LEU A 124 -8.68 -4.89 -10.50
CA LEU A 124 -7.22 -5.03 -10.51
C LEU A 124 -6.78 -6.22 -11.37
N ILE A 125 -7.54 -7.32 -11.37
CA ILE A 125 -7.25 -8.52 -12.19
C ILE A 125 -7.16 -8.19 -13.68
N LEU A 126 -7.96 -7.24 -14.18
CA LEU A 126 -7.97 -6.82 -15.59
C LEU A 126 -6.62 -6.21 -16.02
N PHE A 127 -5.84 -5.71 -15.07
CA PHE A 127 -4.57 -5.03 -15.32
C PHE A 127 -3.34 -5.86 -14.97
N LEU A 128 -3.49 -7.06 -14.40
CA LEU A 128 -2.35 -7.93 -14.07
C LEU A 128 -1.40 -8.18 -15.26
N PRO A 129 -1.88 -8.40 -16.50
CA PRO A 129 -0.99 -8.57 -17.66
C PRO A 129 -0.20 -7.30 -18.04
N CYS A 130 -0.65 -6.13 -17.57
CA CYS A 130 -0.01 -4.84 -17.79
C CYS A 130 0.97 -4.46 -16.67
N LEU A 131 0.96 -5.21 -15.56
CA LEU A 131 1.99 -5.10 -14.52
C LEU A 131 3.20 -5.90 -14.99
N GLY A 132 4.37 -5.28 -15.00
CA GLY A 132 5.60 -5.91 -15.48
C GLY A 132 5.99 -7.17 -14.73
N GLU A 133 6.88 -7.96 -15.32
CA GLU A 133 7.63 -8.96 -14.59
C GLU A 133 8.83 -8.27 -13.92
N TYR A 134 8.87 -8.35 -12.59
CA TYR A 134 9.94 -7.75 -11.80
C TYR A 134 10.77 -8.85 -11.15
N ASP A 135 12.06 -8.88 -11.47
CA ASP A 135 13.07 -9.77 -10.86
C ASP A 135 13.87 -9.05 -9.75
N GLU A 136 13.42 -7.86 -9.36
CA GLU A 136 14.07 -7.06 -8.33
C GLU A 136 13.95 -7.71 -6.95
N PRO A 137 15.00 -7.65 -6.11
CA PRO A 137 14.94 -8.22 -4.77
C PRO A 137 14.02 -7.37 -3.88
N VAL A 138 12.83 -7.90 -3.60
CA VAL A 138 11.87 -7.35 -2.63
C VAL A 138 11.74 -8.30 -1.46
N GLU A 139 11.94 -7.77 -0.25
CA GLU A 139 11.71 -8.53 0.99
C GLU A 139 10.47 -7.98 1.69
N ILE A 140 9.50 -8.85 1.98
CA ILE A 140 8.26 -8.50 2.69
C ILE A 140 8.25 -9.20 4.04
N ARG A 141 8.09 -8.43 5.12
CA ARG A 141 7.95 -8.94 6.48
C ARG A 141 6.65 -8.44 7.08
N GLU A 142 5.81 -9.36 7.56
CA GLU A 142 4.61 -9.00 8.33
C GLU A 142 5.03 -8.46 9.70
N ILE A 143 4.51 -7.29 10.06
CA ILE A 143 4.68 -6.71 11.38
C ILE A 143 3.57 -7.30 12.26
N PRO A 144 3.91 -8.06 13.30
CA PRO A 144 2.91 -8.68 14.16
C PRO A 144 2.07 -7.60 14.84
N GLU A 145 0.78 -7.91 15.02
CA GLU A 145 -0.11 -7.07 15.80
C GLU A 145 0.42 -6.97 17.23
N ILE A 146 0.61 -5.73 17.70
CA ILE A 146 1.01 -5.46 19.07
C ILE A 146 -0.24 -5.69 19.93
N ASP A 147 -0.22 -6.71 20.79
CA ASP A 147 -1.25 -6.86 21.82
C ASP A 147 -0.96 -5.85 22.95
N PRO A 148 -1.74 -4.77 23.10
CA PRO A 148 -1.51 -3.78 24.16
C PRO A 148 -1.63 -4.40 25.56
N ASN A 149 -2.27 -5.56 25.70
CA ASN A 149 -2.35 -6.26 26.98
C ASN A 149 -1.03 -6.92 27.39
N GLN A 150 -0.09 -7.14 26.46
CA GLN A 150 1.26 -7.64 26.76
C GLN A 150 2.18 -6.55 27.33
N TYR A 151 1.82 -5.27 27.19
CA TYR A 151 2.60 -4.13 27.70
C TYR A 151 2.09 -3.60 29.05
N ARG A 152 1.23 -4.35 29.75
CA ARG A 152 0.42 -3.86 30.88
C ARG A 152 1.16 -3.47 32.16
N TYR A 153 2.47 -3.69 32.29
CA TYR A 153 3.17 -3.31 33.52
C TYR A 153 4.58 -2.78 33.23
N PHE A 154 4.70 -1.46 33.08
CA PHE A 154 5.82 -0.76 33.71
C PHE A 154 5.35 -0.45 35.13
N SER A 155 6.17 -0.76 36.15
CA SER A 155 5.88 -0.30 37.50
C SER A 155 5.65 1.20 37.42
N THR A 156 4.48 1.66 37.87
CA THR A 156 3.98 3.04 37.68
C THR A 156 4.90 4.12 38.26
N GLY A 157 5.89 3.75 39.07
CA GLY A 157 6.99 4.63 39.49
C GLY A 157 8.04 4.88 38.40
N SER A 158 8.51 3.82 37.71
CA SER A 158 9.69 3.93 36.85
C SER A 158 9.44 4.66 35.52
N ALA A 159 8.29 4.46 34.90
CA ALA A 159 8.02 5.07 33.59
C ALA A 159 7.78 6.58 33.68
N LEU A 160 7.13 7.04 34.75
CA LEU A 160 6.91 8.47 34.98
C LEU A 160 8.24 9.15 35.32
N GLU A 161 9.05 8.55 36.19
CA GLU A 161 10.39 9.04 36.52
C GLU A 161 11.30 9.14 35.28
N LEU A 162 11.29 8.13 34.40
CA LEU A 162 12.06 8.15 33.15
C LEU A 162 11.60 9.25 32.18
N VAL A 163 10.30 9.51 32.10
CA VAL A 163 9.76 10.58 31.25
C VAL A 163 10.13 11.95 31.84
N GLU A 164 9.99 12.13 33.15
CA GLU A 164 10.36 13.38 33.83
C GLU A 164 11.88 13.64 33.75
N GLU A 165 12.72 12.61 33.90
CA GLU A 165 14.18 12.70 33.69
C GLU A 165 14.51 13.13 32.25
N PHE A 166 13.88 12.50 31.25
CA PHE A 166 14.07 12.88 29.85
C PHE A 166 13.59 14.32 29.55
N LEU A 167 12.47 14.74 30.13
CA LEU A 167 11.89 16.07 29.93
C LEU A 167 12.61 17.15 30.74
N SER A 168 13.35 16.77 31.78
CA SER A 168 14.16 17.71 32.54
C SER A 168 15.28 18.26 31.63
N PRO A 169 15.38 19.60 31.47
CA PRO A 169 16.42 20.17 30.63
C PRO A 169 17.78 19.77 31.20
N ALA A 170 18.65 19.22 30.35
CA ALA A 170 20.03 18.92 30.73
C ALA A 170 20.60 20.18 31.39
N THR A 171 20.85 20.11 32.70
CA THR A 171 21.60 21.15 33.40
C THR A 171 22.92 21.26 32.66
N SER A 172 23.08 22.36 31.93
CA SER A 172 24.35 22.70 31.35
C SER A 172 25.32 22.83 32.52
N ASP A 173 26.27 21.90 32.61
CA ASP A 173 27.55 22.18 33.23
C ASP A 173 28.18 23.31 32.41
N ALA A 174 27.81 24.53 32.78
CA ALA A 174 28.48 25.76 32.45
C ALA A 174 29.00 26.36 33.76
N GLU A 175 29.74 25.57 34.53
CA GLU A 175 30.87 26.09 35.29
C GLU A 175 32.07 26.11 34.36
N GLU A 176 32.29 27.23 33.67
CA GLU A 176 33.63 27.76 33.43
C GLU A 176 33.53 29.20 32.90
N ARG A 177 33.46 30.16 33.82
CA ARG A 177 34.37 31.32 33.93
C ARG A 177 33.85 32.39 34.90
#